data_AF-A0A7Y6Z7A5-F1
#
_entry.id   AF-A0A7Y6Z7A5-F1
#
_cell.length_a   1.000
_cell.length_b   1.000
_cell.length_c   1.000
_cell.angle_alpha   90.00
_cell.angle_beta   90.00
_cell.angle_gamma   90.00
#
_symmetry.space_group_name_H-M   'P 1'
#
loop_
_entity.id
_entity.type
_entity.pdbx_description
1 polymer ?
#
loop_
_entity_poly.entity_id
_entity_poly.type
_entity_poly.pdbx_seq_one_letter_code
_entity_poly.pdbx_strand_id
1 'polypeptide(L)' 'MSAENGKQEVTVVDIKMPFMSMVVFMVKFAIASIPAFIIISIIFSVFTAIFGGMFHGMGRY' A
#
# COMPACT_ATOMS: atom_id res chain seq x y z
N MET A 1 -29.46 6.55 -28.61
CA MET A 1 -29.41 7.19 -27.29
C MET A 1 -28.34 6.45 -26.50
N SER A 2 -27.12 6.99 -26.47
CA SER A 2 -25.95 6.35 -25.86
C SER A 2 -26.05 6.52 -24.35
N ALA A 3 -26.12 5.42 -23.60
CA ALA A 3 -26.11 5.46 -22.14
C ALA A 3 -24.68 5.78 -21.69
N GLU A 4 -24.46 7.02 -21.27
CA GLU A 4 -23.28 7.43 -20.52
C GLU A 4 -23.31 6.69 -19.18
N ASN A 5 -22.42 5.70 -19.01
CA ASN A 5 -22.30 4.94 -17.77
C ASN A 5 -21.55 5.79 -16.73
N GLY A 6 -22.29 6.74 -16.13
CA GLY A 6 -21.80 7.59 -15.05
C GLY A 6 -21.30 6.74 -13.89
N LYS A 7 -20.10 7.07 -13.38
CA LYS A 7 -19.48 6.38 -12.24
C LYS A 7 -20.42 6.44 -11.04
N GLN A 8 -20.99 5.30 -10.66
CA GLN A 8 -21.90 5.20 -9.54
C GLN A 8 -21.09 4.89 -8.28
N GLU A 9 -20.75 5.94 -7.53
CA GLU A 9 -20.06 5.80 -6.25
C GLU A 9 -21.03 5.27 -5.20
N VAL A 10 -20.77 4.06 -4.70
CA VAL A 10 -21.58 3.42 -3.65
C VAL A 10 -20.75 3.35 -2.37
N THR A 11 -21.14 4.13 -1.38
CA THR A 11 -20.56 4.07 -0.03
C THR A 11 -21.36 3.10 0.82
N VAL A 12 -20.77 1.94 1.12
CA VAL A 12 -21.37 0.97 2.04
C VAL A 12 -20.88 1.26 3.46
N VAL A 13 -21.77 1.79 4.29
CA VAL A 13 -21.58 1.96 5.73
C VAL A 13 -22.26 0.81 6.49
N ASP A 14 -21.75 0.45 7.67
CA ASP A 14 -22.27 -0.58 8.56
C ASP A 14 -22.29 -2.02 8.01
N ILE A 15 -21.11 -2.53 7.64
CA ILE A 15 -20.95 -3.95 7.32
C ILE A 15 -21.10 -4.78 8.61
N LYS A 16 -22.20 -5.54 8.73
CA LYS A 16 -22.35 -6.57 9.78
C LYS A 16 -21.35 -7.70 9.53
N MET A 17 -20.14 -7.57 10.09
CA MET A 17 -19.15 -8.64 10.09
C MET A 17 -19.13 -9.36 11.45
N PRO A 18 -19.38 -10.68 11.50
CA PRO A 18 -19.21 -11.45 12.73
C PRO A 18 -17.72 -11.49 13.12
N PHE A 19 -17.46 -11.65 14.42
CA PHE A 19 -16.10 -11.58 15.00
C PHE A 19 -15.08 -12.46 14.25
N MET A 20 -15.43 -13.70 13.91
CA MET A 20 -14.53 -14.60 13.20
C MET A 20 -14.15 -14.12 11.79
N SER A 21 -15.08 -13.51 11.06
CA SER A 21 -14.78 -12.96 9.72
C SER A 21 -13.85 -11.76 9.81
N MET A 22 -14.03 -10.91 10.83
CA MET A 22 -13.13 -9.79 11.10
C MET A 22 -11.70 -10.27 11.41
N VAL A 23 -11.56 -11.30 12.24
CA VAL A 23 -10.25 -11.89 12.59
C VAL A 23 -9.57 -12.47 11.34
N VAL A 24 -10.29 -13.26 10.54
CA VAL A 24 -9.73 -13.84 9.31
C VAL A 24 -9.29 -12.75 8.34
N PHE A 25 -10.05 -11.66 8.22
CA PHE A 25 -9.65 -10.50 7.42
C PHE A 25 -8.34 -9.88 7.94
N MET A 26 -8.25 -9.60 9.24
CA MET A 26 -7.04 -9.01 9.84
C MET A 26 -5.81 -9.91 9.66
N VAL A 27 -5.97 -11.23 9.80
CA VAL A 27 -4.89 -12.20 9.57
C VAL A 27 -4.44 -12.17 8.10
N LYS A 28 -5.38 -12.18 7.16
CA LYS A 28 -5.06 -12.09 5.72
C LYS A 28 -4.36 -10.78 5.39
N PHE A 29 -4.80 -9.66 5.97
CA PHE A 29 -4.19 -8.36 5.79
C PHE A 29 -2.75 -8.32 6.33
N ALA A 30 -2.52 -8.90 7.51
CA ALA A 30 -1.18 -8.99 8.09
C ALA A 30 -0.24 -9.85 7.23
N ILE A 31 -0.69 -11.02 6.77
CA ILE A 31 0.11 -11.89 5.90
C ILE A 31 0.39 -11.21 4.55
N ALA A 32 -0.60 -10.54 3.96
CA ALA A 32 -0.43 -9.79 2.71
C ALA A 32 0.56 -8.62 2.83
N SER A 33 0.79 -8.11 4.05
CA SER A 33 1.77 -7.05 4.29
C SER A 33 3.21 -7.54 4.12
N ILE A 34 3.49 -8.85 4.22
CA ILE A 34 4.85 -9.42 4.05
C ILE A 34 5.36 -9.22 2.62
N PRO A 35 4.62 -9.62 1.55
CA PRO A 35 4.98 -9.28 0.18
C PRO A 35 5.11 -7.77 -0.06
N ALA A 36 4.20 -6.98 0.50
CA ALA A 36 4.23 -5.52 0.35
C ALA A 36 5.53 -4.92 0.93
N PHE A 37 6.00 -5.45 2.07
CA PHE A 37 7.22 -4.98 2.71
C PHE A 37 8.46 -5.20 1.85
N ILE A 38 8.52 -6.30 1.11
CA ILE A 38 9.63 -6.58 0.17
C ILE A 38 9.66 -5.50 -0.92
N ILE A 39 8.52 -5.18 -1.53
CA ILE A 39 8.42 -4.14 -2.56
C ILE A 39 8.84 -2.78 -1.98
N ILE A 40 8.33 -2.43 -0.80
CA ILE A 40 8.69 -1.18 -0.12
C ILE A 40 10.19 -1.12 0.17
N SER A 41 10.81 -2.22 0.61
CA SER A 41 12.24 -2.27 0.91
C SER A 41 13.12 -2.01 -0.32
N ILE A 42 12.71 -2.52 -1.49
CA ILE A 42 13.41 -2.28 -2.77
C ILE A 42 13.26 -0.83 -3.21
N ILE A 43 12.05 -0.28 -3.10
CA ILE A 43 11.82 1.14 -3.40
C ILE A 43 12.69 1.99 -2.48
N PHE A 44 12.66 1.72 -1.17
CA PHE A 44 13.44 2.47 -0.19
C PHE A 44 14.95 2.34 -0.41
N SER A 45 15.46 1.19 -0.84
CA SER A 45 16.88 1.03 -1.17
C SER A 45 17.29 1.87 -2.38
N VAL A 46 16.45 1.94 -3.42
CA VAL A 46 16.68 2.82 -4.58
C VAL A 46 16.63 4.30 -4.17
N PHE A 47 15.64 4.69 -3.37
CA PHE A 47 15.54 6.05 -2.85
C PHE A 47 16.78 6.41 -2.04
N THR A 48 17.17 5.58 -1.06
CA THR A 48 18.37 5.84 -0.25
C THR A 48 19.67 5.81 -1.06
N ALA A 49 19.78 5.00 -2.12
CA ALA A 49 20.94 5.03 -3.01
C ALA A 49 21.06 6.36 -3.77
N ILE A 50 19.94 6.88 -4.29
CA ILE A 50 19.92 8.16 -5.02
C ILE A 50 20.19 9.32 -4.06
N PHE A 51 19.41 9.43 -3.00
CA PHE A 51 19.53 10.54 -2.04
C PHE A 51 20.80 10.41 -1.21
N GLY A 52 21.07 9.23 -0.64
CA GLY A 52 22.26 8.97 0.16
C GLY A 52 23.56 9.04 -0.65
N GLY A 53 23.57 8.56 -1.90
CA GLY A 53 24.73 8.73 -2.79
C GLY A 53 25.01 10.19 -3.12
N MET A 54 23.96 10.98 -3.37
CA MET A 54 24.07 12.42 -3.62
C MET A 54 24.57 13.19 -2.38
N PHE A 55 24.09 12.86 -1.18
CA PHE A 55 24.55 13.50 0.06
C PHE A 55 25.94 13.02 0.52
N HIS A 56 26.31 11.76 0.28
CA HIS A 56 27.62 11.22 0.66
C HIS A 56 28.75 11.68 -0.30
N GLY A 57 28.43 11.92 -1.57
CA GLY A 57 29.38 12.50 -2.54
C GLY A 57 29.68 13.98 -2.30
N MET A 58 28.76 14.71 -1.66
CA MET A 58 28.90 16.14 -1.38
C MET A 58 29.72 16.46 -0.12
N GLY A 59 29.85 15.53 0.82
CA GLY A 59 30.59 15.70 2.08
C GLY A 59 32.07 15.26 2.08
N ARG A 60 32.63 14.92 0.91
CA ARG A 60 34.02 14.45 0.75
C ARG A 60 35.01 15.52 0.26
N TYR A 61 34.64 16.81 0.35
CA TYR A 61 35.51 17.95 0.06
C TYR A 61 35.61 18.86 1.27
#